data_AF-A0A538QVG3-F1
#
_entry.id   AF-A0A538QVG3-F1
#
_cell.length_a   1.000
_cell.length_b   1.000
_cell.length_c   1.000
_cell.angle_alpha   90.00
_cell.angle_beta   90.00
_cell.angle_gamma   90.00
#
_symmetry.space_group_name_H-M   'P 1'
#
loop_
_entity.id
_entity.type
_entity.pdbx_description
1 polymer ?
#
loop_
_entity_poly.entity_id
_entity_poly.type
_entity_poly.pdbx_seq_one_letter_code
_entity_poly.pdbx_strand_id
1 'polypeptide(L)'
;MHARRVAVTVTLLLGLPLLAAAQTKSITLPPDHVFSDLAPGPGVETTQRACRSCHSTDYVVTQPRGDARQWEGVVAKMMSVYGANITADDAKTIVQYLSRQYGK
;
A
#
# COMPACT_ATOMS: atom_id res chain seq x y z
N MET A 1 1.57 -55.08 -46.16
CA MET A 1 2.11 -53.73 -46.45
C MET A 1 1.38 -52.65 -45.63
N HIS A 2 1.48 -52.57 -44.29
CA HIS A 2 0.77 -51.49 -43.54
C HIS A 2 1.47 -50.91 -42.28
N ALA A 3 2.70 -51.30 -41.95
CA ALA A 3 3.30 -50.90 -40.66
C ALA A 3 4.31 -49.73 -40.70
N ARG A 4 4.64 -49.15 -41.87
CA ARG A 4 5.67 -48.08 -41.99
C ARG A 4 5.13 -46.65 -42.06
N ARG A 5 3.82 -46.42 -41.94
CA ARG A 5 3.21 -45.08 -42.06
C ARG A 5 2.85 -44.41 -40.73
N VAL A 6 2.86 -45.13 -39.61
CA VAL A 6 2.38 -44.61 -38.32
C VAL A 6 3.45 -43.84 -37.53
N ALA A 7 4.74 -44.09 -37.80
CA ALA A 7 5.83 -43.53 -36.99
C ALA A 7 6.24 -42.08 -37.33
N VAL A 8 5.76 -41.50 -38.44
CA VAL A 8 6.17 -40.15 -38.88
C VAL A 8 5.25 -39.04 -38.34
N THR A 9 4.05 -39.38 -37.86
CA THR A 9 3.03 -38.38 -37.47
C THR A 9 3.07 -37.95 -36.00
N VAL A 10 3.84 -38.61 -35.12
CA VAL A 10 3.81 -38.31 -33.67
C VAL A 10 4.84 -37.25 -33.25
N THR A 11 5.84 -36.92 -34.07
CA THR A 11 6.90 -35.96 -33.70
C THR A 11 6.58 -34.48 -33.95
N LEU A 12 5.39 -34.14 -34.48
CA LEU A 12 5.06 -32.77 -34.89
C LEU A 12 3.98 -32.09 -34.01
N LEU A 13 3.82 -32.48 -32.74
CA LEU A 13 2.88 -31.82 -31.82
C LEU A 13 3.56 -31.18 -30.59
N LEU A 14 4.90 -31.22 -30.49
CA LEU A 14 5.65 -30.55 -29.41
C LEU A 14 6.37 -29.26 -29.84
N GLY A 15 6.17 -28.79 -31.07
CA GLY A 15 6.82 -27.60 -31.60
C GLY A 15 5.81 -26.53 -32.03
N LEU A 16 5.74 -25.45 -31.26
CA LEU A 16 5.08 -24.15 -31.48
C LEU A 16 3.58 -24.01 -31.14
N PRO A 17 3.16 -22.91 -30.47
CA PRO A 17 3.93 -21.68 -30.22
C PRO A 17 4.11 -21.38 -28.72
N LEU A 18 5.37 -21.29 -28.27
CA LEU A 18 5.75 -20.52 -27.07
C LEU A 18 5.94 -19.02 -27.40
N LEU A 19 5.15 -18.50 -28.36
CA LEU A 19 5.36 -17.17 -28.97
C LEU A 19 4.23 -16.17 -28.72
N ALA A 20 3.31 -16.45 -27.81
CA ALA A 20 2.49 -15.41 -27.24
C ALA A 20 3.34 -14.60 -26.24
N ALA A 21 4.19 -13.70 -26.76
CA ALA A 21 4.91 -12.75 -25.93
C ALA A 21 3.88 -11.84 -25.26
N ALA A 22 3.70 -12.01 -23.95
CA ALA A 22 2.91 -11.08 -23.15
C ALA A 22 3.53 -9.68 -23.30
N GLN A 23 2.80 -8.78 -23.96
CA GLN A 23 3.26 -7.41 -24.13
C GLN A 23 2.99 -6.62 -22.85
N THR A 24 4.05 -6.14 -22.20
CA THR A 24 3.94 -5.22 -21.06
C THR A 24 3.39 -3.89 -21.56
N LYS A 25 2.14 -3.59 -21.26
CA LYS A 25 1.58 -2.25 -21.43
C LYS A 25 2.00 -1.42 -20.23
N SER A 26 2.72 -0.33 -20.48
CA SER A 26 3.08 0.65 -19.48
C SER A 26 2.09 1.80 -19.49
N ILE A 27 1.84 2.36 -18.31
CA ILE A 27 1.17 3.64 -18.14
C ILE A 27 2.05 4.49 -17.22
N THR A 28 2.11 5.79 -17.48
CA THR A 28 2.74 6.73 -16.56
C THR A 28 1.67 7.18 -15.57
N LEU A 29 1.86 6.85 -14.30
CA LEU A 29 0.98 7.33 -13.25
C LEU A 29 1.23 8.83 -12.99
N PRO A 30 0.19 9.62 -12.68
CA PRO A 30 0.39 10.96 -12.14
C PRO A 30 1.12 10.87 -10.78
N PRO A 31 1.80 11.95 -10.35
CA PRO A 31 2.36 12.00 -9.01
C PRO A 31 1.27 11.85 -7.95
N ASP A 32 1.66 11.36 -6.78
CA ASP A 32 0.76 11.27 -5.63
C ASP A 32 0.20 12.64 -5.24
N HIS A 33 -1.00 12.64 -4.66
CA HIS A 33 -1.67 13.87 -4.24
C HIS A 33 -0.82 14.62 -3.19
N VAL A 34 -0.78 15.96 -3.24
CA VAL A 34 -0.01 16.79 -2.29
C VAL A 34 -0.40 16.57 -0.81
N PHE A 35 -1.61 16.08 -0.56
CA PHE A 35 -2.11 15.72 0.77
C PHE A 35 -1.65 14.34 1.24
N SER A 36 -1.04 13.54 0.36
CA SER A 36 -0.38 12.31 0.78
C SER A 36 0.79 12.63 1.71
N ASP A 37 1.45 13.78 1.59
CA ASP A 37 2.61 14.10 2.41
C ASP A 37 2.24 14.68 3.78
N LEU A 38 2.80 14.04 4.81
CA LEU A 38 2.66 14.45 6.19
C LEU A 38 3.54 15.69 6.46
N ALA A 39 3.07 16.60 7.31
CA ALA A 39 3.79 17.80 7.70
C ALA A 39 5.11 17.41 8.39
N PRO A 40 6.24 18.06 8.06
CA PRO A 40 7.53 17.68 8.64
C PRO A 40 7.54 17.91 10.15
N GLY A 41 8.12 16.98 10.91
CA GLY A 41 8.31 17.16 12.34
C GLY A 41 8.71 15.88 13.08
N PRO A 42 9.06 15.99 14.38
CA PRO A 42 9.41 14.84 15.20
C PRO A 42 8.28 13.81 15.22
N GLY A 43 8.57 12.55 14.85
CA GLY A 43 7.59 11.47 14.77
C GLY A 43 6.94 11.28 13.39
N VAL A 44 7.29 12.10 12.39
CA VAL A 44 6.76 11.96 11.01
C VAL A 44 7.07 10.60 10.41
N GLU A 45 8.31 10.10 10.52
CA GLU A 45 8.72 8.81 9.95
C GLU A 45 7.97 7.62 10.56
N THR A 46 7.77 7.66 11.89
CA THR A 46 6.97 6.64 12.58
C THR A 46 5.51 6.68 12.15
N THR A 47 4.94 7.89 12.02
CA THR A 47 3.55 8.07 11.58
C THR A 47 3.38 7.63 10.12
N GLN A 48 4.30 7.99 9.24
CA GLN A 48 4.29 7.65 7.83
C GLN A 48 4.32 6.13 7.63
N ARG A 49 5.24 5.44 8.33
CA ARG A 49 5.35 3.99 8.28
C ARG A 49 4.10 3.29 8.82
N ALA A 50 3.54 3.75 9.94
CA ALA A 50 2.42 3.10 10.59
C ALA A 50 1.09 3.33 9.84
N CYS A 51 0.82 4.58 9.44
CA CYS A 51 -0.49 5.00 8.96
C CYS A 51 -0.70 4.83 7.45
N ARG A 52 0.36 4.59 6.65
CA ARG A 52 0.22 4.36 5.20
C ARG A 52 0.01 2.90 4.80
N SER A 53 -0.07 1.98 5.77
CA SER A 53 -0.17 0.54 5.52
C SER A 53 -1.53 0.11 4.96
N CYS A 54 -2.60 0.84 5.27
CA CYS A 54 -3.97 0.49 4.86
C CYS A 54 -4.64 1.55 3.97
N HIS A 55 -4.24 2.81 4.08
CA HIS A 55 -4.79 3.93 3.31
C HIS A 55 -3.73 5.02 3.15
N SER A 56 -3.97 5.98 2.24
CA SER A 56 -3.14 7.18 2.11
C SER A 56 -3.25 8.08 3.34
N THR A 57 -2.23 8.91 3.57
CA THR A 57 -2.18 9.85 4.71
C THR A 57 -2.92 11.15 4.45
N ASP A 58 -3.53 11.33 3.27
CA ASP A 58 -4.51 12.39 3.01
C ASP A 58 -5.69 12.34 3.99
N TYR A 59 -6.07 11.15 4.46
CA TYR A 59 -7.03 10.95 5.55
C TYR A 59 -6.62 11.60 6.86
N VAL A 60 -5.34 11.88 7.09
CA VAL A 60 -4.86 12.66 8.25
C VAL A 60 -4.86 14.15 7.90
N VAL A 61 -4.26 14.49 6.76
CA VAL A 61 -4.04 15.89 6.35
C VAL A 61 -5.34 16.67 6.17
N THR A 62 -6.40 15.99 5.73
CA THR A 62 -7.70 16.60 5.44
C THR A 62 -8.66 16.64 6.63
N GLN A 63 -8.29 16.09 7.80
CA GLN A 63 -9.15 16.16 8.98
C GLN A 63 -9.22 17.58 9.56
N PRO A 64 -10.35 17.95 10.18
CA PRO A 64 -10.38 19.09 11.07
C PRO A 64 -9.28 19.01 12.13
N ARG A 65 -8.71 20.15 12.52
CA ARG A 65 -7.66 20.18 13.56
C ARG A 65 -8.19 19.61 14.87
N GLY A 66 -7.53 18.57 15.38
CA GLY A 66 -7.95 17.81 16.56
C GLY A 66 -7.02 18.02 17.76
N ASP A 67 -7.56 18.14 18.97
CA ASP A 67 -6.70 18.09 20.16
C ASP A 67 -6.13 16.69 20.42
N ALA A 68 -5.24 16.58 21.41
CA ALA A 68 -4.58 15.31 21.74
C ALA A 68 -5.57 14.17 22.03
N ARG A 69 -6.66 14.46 22.74
CA ARG A 69 -7.67 13.45 23.06
C ARG A 69 -8.40 12.96 21.81
N GLN A 70 -8.69 13.86 20.87
CA GLN A 70 -9.27 13.49 19.58
C GLN A 70 -8.33 12.57 18.80
N TRP A 71 -7.04 12.90 18.71
CA TRP A 71 -6.06 12.08 18.01
C TRP A 71 -5.79 10.74 18.70
N GLU A 72 -5.76 10.68 20.03
CA GLU A 72 -5.73 9.43 20.79
C GLU A 72 -6.89 8.52 20.41
N GLY A 73 -8.11 9.06 20.35
CA GLY A 73 -9.29 8.32 19.92
C GLY A 73 -9.19 7.78 18.49
N VAL A 74 -8.64 8.57 17.56
CA VAL A 74 -8.42 8.14 16.17
C VAL A 74 -7.39 7.01 16.10
N VAL A 75 -6.23 7.16 16.75
CA VAL A 75 -5.17 6.14 16.75
C VAL A 75 -5.68 4.86 17.42
N ALA A 76 -6.37 4.96 18.56
CA ALA A 76 -6.99 3.83 19.23
C ALA A 76 -8.02 3.13 18.34
N LYS A 77 -8.81 3.87 17.55
CA LYS A 77 -9.75 3.31 16.57
C LYS A 77 -9.00 2.52 15.49
N MET A 78 -7.89 3.04 14.97
CA MET A 78 -7.10 2.31 13.96
C MET A 78 -6.59 0.98 14.50
N MET A 79 -6.12 0.97 15.74
CA MET A 79 -5.59 -0.24 16.39
C MET A 79 -6.69 -1.25 16.74
N SER A 80 -7.75 -0.80 17.42
CA SER A 80 -8.76 -1.69 18.01
C SER A 80 -9.89 -2.10 17.06
N VAL A 81 -10.30 -1.22 16.15
CA VAL A 81 -11.42 -1.47 15.22
C VAL A 81 -10.92 -1.96 13.87
N TYR A 82 -9.84 -1.37 13.36
CA TYR A 82 -9.30 -1.71 12.04
C TYR A 82 -8.08 -2.63 12.08
N GLY A 83 -7.58 -2.98 13.28
CA GLY A 83 -6.51 -3.97 13.45
C GLY A 83 -5.13 -3.49 13.04
N ALA A 84 -4.89 -2.17 13.02
CA ALA A 84 -3.56 -1.62 12.72
C ALA A 84 -2.54 -2.13 13.74
N ASN A 85 -1.48 -2.80 13.27
CA ASN A 85 -0.42 -3.33 14.10
C ASN A 85 0.57 -2.22 14.50
N ILE A 86 0.21 -1.45 15.53
CA ILE A 86 1.00 -0.32 16.06
C ILE A 86 1.37 -0.64 17.51
N THR A 87 2.65 -0.48 17.87
CA THR A 87 3.10 -0.67 19.26
C THR A 87 2.60 0.46 20.17
N ALA A 88 2.55 0.24 21.48
CA ALA A 88 2.14 1.29 22.42
C ALA A 88 3.05 2.54 22.36
N ASP A 89 4.36 2.34 22.17
CA ASP A 89 5.34 3.43 22.07
C ASP A 89 5.21 4.21 20.75
N ASP A 90 4.98 3.49 19.64
CA ASP A 90 4.68 4.13 18.36
C ASP A 90 3.36 4.90 18.43
N ALA A 91 2.31 4.32 19.03
CA ALA A 91 1.02 4.98 19.18
C ALA A 91 1.17 6.31 19.95
N LYS A 92 1.95 6.33 21.04
CA LYS A 92 2.26 7.56 21.78
C LYS A 92 3.00 8.58 20.92
N THR A 93 3.98 8.13 20.14
CA THR A 93 4.74 8.99 19.22
C THR A 93 3.85 9.60 18.14
N ILE A 94 2.96 8.79 17.56
CA ILE A 94 1.99 9.20 16.54
C ILE A 94 1.03 10.23 17.11
N VAL A 95 0.42 9.97 18.26
CA VAL A 95 -0.50 10.93 18.91
C VAL A 95 0.20 12.27 19.15
N GLN A 96 1.43 12.26 19.67
CA GLN A 96 2.18 13.50 19.90
C GLN A 96 2.48 14.25 18.61
N TYR A 97 2.89 13.53 17.56
CA TYR A 97 3.13 14.11 16.24
C TYR A 97 1.85 14.74 15.68
N LEU A 98 0.74 13.98 15.66
CA LEU A 98 -0.54 14.43 15.13
C LEU A 98 -1.08 15.65 15.89
N SER A 99 -0.95 15.65 17.21
CA SER A 99 -1.35 16.79 18.05
C SER A 99 -0.53 18.04 17.77
N ARG A 100 0.78 17.90 17.52
CA ARG A 100 1.66 19.04 17.25
C ARG A 100 1.44 19.61 15.85
N GLN A 101 1.34 18.76 14.84
CA GLN A 101 1.27 19.21 13.45
C GLN A 101 -0.18 19.52 13.01
N TYR A 102 -1.14 18.73 13.49
CA TYR A 102 -2.55 18.77 13.08
C TYR A 102 -3.50 19.09 14.23
N GLY A 103 -3.01 19.65 15.34
CA GLY A 103 -3.85 20.06 16.47
C GLY A 103 -4.18 21.54 16.55
N LYS A 104 -5.24 21.85 17.28
CA LYS A 104 -5.70 23.23 17.55
C LYS A 104 -4.97 23.85 18.75
#